data_AF-A0AB37JI98-F1
#
_entry.id   AF-A0AB37JI98-F1
#
_cell.length_a   1.000
_cell.length_b   1.000
_cell.length_c   1.000
_cell.angle_alpha   90.00
_cell.angle_beta   90.00
_cell.angle_gamma   90.00
#
_symmetry.space_group_name_H-M   'P 1'
#
loop_
_entity.id
_entity.type
_entity.pdbx_description
1 polymer ?
#
loop_
_entity_poly.entity_id
_entity_poly.type
_entity_poly.pdbx_seq_one_letter_code
_entity_poly.pdbx_strand_id
1 'polypeptide(L)'
;MKHIRLSIERFWIEPGNFELWCELLSRIPLQTEAKSMKEIAALYLNKDVIEKDKKLDRSKELFGLLGYEYFKRTAQFEIKGGFFLERIDGCLHLTEDAQKLISSYQNNDGWEVLLARQLLRFSPRVRVIVHMLLHGGYFITDGASVDFIGKWKININGVSYHPFASNPKKNDMNRLLEQFKVEALGSEWMRILREKELRLDEDWSFIGSGGKEPALTNLTAFMRAPMQLFDYLDWFVENSEGKVFLNQEKMAYDVDDLGSVFTISPTESVDELHTLKETIHLLSDDRGFFPLEPALEQLLIKHYPTWEKGLSRFVDYYVTNGVNKGIFTVVAHESGQPRHGRGYLGKREYQLIRLDIHR
;
A
#
# COMPACT_ATOMS: atom_id res chain seq x y z
N MET A 1 17.96 10.31 8.89
CA MET A 1 17.53 9.37 7.84
C MET A 1 17.06 8.09 8.48
N LYS A 2 15.75 7.93 8.62
CA LYS A 2 15.18 6.66 9.03
C LYS A 2 15.05 5.76 7.81
N HIS A 3 15.30 4.47 8.01
CA HIS A 3 15.21 3.50 6.94
C HIS A 3 14.22 2.41 7.31
N ILE A 4 13.40 2.02 6.34
CA ILE A 4 12.58 0.81 6.43
C ILE A 4 13.37 -0.32 5.81
N ARG A 5 13.66 -1.37 6.59
CA ARG A 5 14.29 -2.57 6.03
C ARG A 5 13.26 -3.36 5.24
N LEU A 6 13.58 -3.69 4.00
CA LEU A 6 12.78 -4.53 3.13
C LEU A 6 13.55 -5.82 2.85
N SER A 7 13.06 -6.92 3.41
CA SER A 7 13.54 -8.25 3.06
C SER A 7 13.22 -8.60 1.60
N ILE A 8 13.79 -9.70 1.13
CA ILE A 8 13.26 -10.36 -0.07
C ILE A 8 11.89 -10.90 0.31
N GLU A 9 10.86 -10.40 -0.37
CA GLU A 9 9.48 -10.88 -0.23
C GLU A 9 9.38 -12.21 -0.99
N ARG A 10 9.38 -13.30 -0.24
CA ARG A 10 9.46 -14.65 -0.80
C ARG A 10 8.07 -15.22 -1.00
N PHE A 11 7.49 -15.01 -2.17
CA PHE A 11 6.23 -15.64 -2.58
C PHE A 11 6.43 -17.13 -2.92
N TRP A 12 5.34 -17.83 -3.24
CA TRP A 12 5.43 -19.15 -3.86
C TRP A 12 6.19 -19.03 -5.20
N ILE A 13 6.96 -20.07 -5.54
CA ILE A 13 7.83 -20.04 -6.74
C ILE A 13 7.23 -20.87 -7.87
N GLU A 14 6.45 -21.89 -7.52
CA GLU A 14 5.83 -22.80 -8.48
C GLU A 14 4.66 -22.11 -9.18
N PRO A 15 4.69 -22.00 -10.52
CA PRO A 15 3.60 -21.44 -11.31
C PRO A 15 2.24 -22.05 -10.96
N GLY A 16 1.23 -21.20 -10.80
CA GLY A 16 -0.16 -21.65 -10.61
C GLY A 16 -0.45 -22.35 -9.28
N ASN A 17 0.48 -22.33 -8.32
CA ASN A 17 0.31 -22.91 -6.99
C ASN A 17 -0.02 -21.81 -5.97
N PHE A 18 -1.10 -21.07 -6.22
CA PHE A 18 -1.55 -19.94 -5.38
C PHE A 18 -2.03 -20.44 -4.00
N GLU A 19 -2.63 -21.62 -4.01
CA GLU A 19 -3.19 -22.34 -2.87
C GLU A 19 -2.12 -22.63 -1.81
N LEU A 20 -0.85 -22.76 -2.19
CA LEU A 20 0.23 -23.14 -1.28
C LEU A 20 0.26 -22.29 -0.01
N TRP A 21 0.09 -20.97 -0.12
CA TRP A 21 0.05 -20.10 1.06
C TRP A 21 -1.19 -20.36 1.92
N CYS A 22 -2.34 -20.54 1.30
CA CYS A 22 -3.59 -20.87 2.00
C CYS A 22 -3.49 -22.23 2.70
N GLU A 23 -2.95 -23.26 2.04
CA GLU A 23 -2.73 -24.60 2.61
C GLU A 23 -1.77 -24.59 3.81
N LEU A 24 -0.72 -23.75 3.74
CA LEU A 24 0.24 -23.62 4.84
C LEU A 24 -0.42 -22.90 6.01
N LEU A 25 -1.12 -21.79 5.75
CA LEU A 25 -1.83 -21.01 6.76
C LEU A 25 -2.93 -21.83 7.45
N SER A 26 -3.68 -22.66 6.71
CA SER A 26 -4.77 -23.46 7.27
C SER A 26 -4.31 -24.54 8.26
N ARG A 27 -3.01 -24.85 8.29
CA ARG A 27 -2.40 -25.82 9.23
C ARG A 27 -1.81 -25.14 10.47
N ILE A 28 -1.68 -23.81 10.45
CA ILE A 28 -1.13 -23.04 11.58
C ILE A 28 -2.27 -22.69 12.54
N PRO A 29 -2.15 -22.98 13.84
CA PRO A 29 -3.13 -22.53 14.83
C PRO A 29 -3.22 -21.01 14.92
N LEU A 30 -4.38 -20.49 15.32
CA LEU A 30 -4.61 -19.05 15.51
C LEU A 30 -3.55 -18.40 16.41
N GLN A 31 -3.31 -19.02 17.57
CA GLN A 31 -2.26 -18.65 18.50
C GLN A 31 -1.24 -19.78 18.55
N THR A 32 0.03 -19.45 18.39
CA THR A 32 1.11 -20.45 18.38
C THR A 32 2.07 -20.22 19.53
N GLU A 33 2.85 -21.25 19.85
CA GLU A 33 3.99 -21.13 20.77
C GLU A 33 5.29 -20.81 20.01
N ALA A 34 5.24 -20.75 18.68
CA ALA A 34 6.40 -20.58 17.83
C ALA A 34 6.92 -19.14 17.89
N LYS A 35 8.19 -18.98 18.23
CA LYS A 35 8.89 -17.70 18.27
C LYS A 35 9.54 -17.34 16.94
N SER A 36 9.51 -18.22 15.95
CA SER A 36 10.15 -17.98 14.67
C SER A 36 9.46 -18.73 13.55
N MET A 37 9.66 -18.27 12.30
CA MET A 37 9.18 -19.02 11.13
C MET A 37 9.81 -20.42 11.04
N LYS A 38 10.99 -20.63 11.64
CA LYS A 38 11.61 -21.96 11.73
C LYS A 38 10.79 -22.88 12.65
N GLU A 39 10.37 -22.37 13.80
CA GLU A 39 9.50 -23.09 14.72
C GLU A 39 8.11 -23.34 14.11
N ILE A 40 7.55 -22.38 13.35
CA ILE A 40 6.30 -22.61 12.59
C ILE A 40 6.46 -23.80 11.64
N ALA A 41 7.56 -23.83 10.86
CA ALA A 41 7.83 -24.91 9.93
C ALA A 41 7.96 -26.28 10.61
N ALA A 42 8.69 -26.33 11.73
CA ALA A 42 8.94 -27.56 12.46
C ALA A 42 7.70 -28.08 13.22
N LEU A 43 7.01 -27.18 13.94
CA LEU A 43 5.92 -27.57 14.86
C LEU A 43 4.59 -27.80 14.16
N TYR A 44 4.28 -27.05 13.10
CA TYR A 44 2.93 -27.05 12.50
C TYR A 44 2.89 -27.55 11.05
N LEU A 45 4.03 -27.56 10.35
CA LEU A 45 4.07 -27.86 8.93
C LEU A 45 4.86 -29.13 8.59
N ASN A 46 5.45 -29.80 9.60
CA ASN A 46 6.33 -30.95 9.43
C ASN A 46 7.41 -30.73 8.35
N LYS A 47 7.93 -29.50 8.27
CA LYS A 47 8.97 -29.11 7.31
C LYS A 47 10.32 -29.05 8.02
N ASP A 48 11.25 -29.89 7.59
CA ASP A 48 12.62 -29.88 8.08
C ASP A 48 13.37 -28.62 7.63
N VAL A 49 13.71 -27.79 8.62
CA VAL A 49 14.54 -26.60 8.42
C VAL A 49 16.01 -27.00 8.59
N ILE A 50 16.59 -27.64 7.57
CA ILE A 50 18.02 -27.98 7.58
C ILE A 50 18.85 -26.69 7.39
N GLU A 51 19.65 -26.31 8.39
CA GLU A 51 20.69 -25.31 8.22
C GLU A 51 21.86 -25.89 7.42
N LYS A 52 21.80 -25.78 6.09
CA LYS A 52 23.02 -25.66 5.28
C LYS A 52 23.20 -24.18 4.94
N ASP A 53 24.37 -23.64 5.29
CA ASP A 53 24.78 -22.27 4.94
C ASP A 53 23.77 -21.16 5.31
N LYS A 54 23.05 -21.32 6.43
CA LYS A 54 22.03 -20.38 6.93
C LYS A 54 20.90 -20.10 5.92
N LYS A 55 20.64 -21.01 4.97
CA LYS A 55 19.55 -20.89 3.99
C LYS A 55 18.62 -22.10 4.10
N LEU A 56 17.32 -21.83 4.25
CA LEU A 56 16.29 -22.85 3.97
C LEU A 56 16.27 -23.10 2.48
N ASP A 57 16.60 -24.31 2.05
CA ASP A 57 16.63 -24.61 0.63
C ASP A 57 15.28 -25.12 0.07
N ARG A 58 14.24 -25.31 0.91
CA ARG A 58 12.97 -25.92 0.46
C ARG A 58 11.70 -25.33 1.08
N SER A 59 11.77 -24.18 1.74
CA SER A 59 10.59 -23.52 2.35
C SER A 59 10.75 -22.01 2.40
N LYS A 60 11.28 -21.44 1.32
CA LYS A 60 11.57 -20.00 1.19
C LYS A 60 10.28 -19.18 1.28
N GLU A 61 9.20 -19.71 0.73
CA GLU A 61 7.85 -19.16 0.71
C GLU A 61 7.27 -18.93 2.12
N LEU A 62 7.67 -19.72 3.13
CA LEU A 62 7.19 -19.54 4.50
C LEU A 62 7.59 -18.18 5.07
N PHE A 63 8.80 -17.71 4.76
CA PHE A 63 9.26 -16.41 5.26
C PHE A 63 8.45 -15.24 4.69
N GLY A 64 7.80 -15.44 3.54
CA GLY A 64 6.88 -14.45 2.99
C GLY A 64 5.55 -14.35 3.74
N LEU A 65 5.21 -15.29 4.63
CA LEU A 65 4.00 -15.22 5.46
C LEU A 65 4.14 -14.22 6.61
N LEU A 66 5.37 -13.99 7.09
CA LEU A 66 5.65 -13.08 8.18
C LEU A 66 5.42 -11.62 7.76
N GLY A 67 4.82 -10.84 8.65
CA GLY A 67 4.62 -9.41 8.47
C GLY A 67 5.90 -8.59 8.58
N TYR A 68 6.29 -8.29 9.80
CA TYR A 68 7.45 -7.46 10.10
C TYR A 68 8.18 -7.95 11.35
N GLU A 69 9.43 -7.51 11.50
CA GLU A 69 10.17 -7.57 12.75
C GLU A 69 10.46 -6.14 13.20
N TYR A 70 10.19 -5.87 14.49
CA TYR A 70 10.43 -4.56 15.09
C TYR A 70 11.39 -4.68 16.27
N PHE A 71 12.56 -4.07 16.13
CA PHE A 71 13.60 -4.07 17.14
C PHE A 71 13.51 -2.79 17.98
N LYS A 72 12.71 -2.83 19.05
CA LYS A 72 12.42 -1.66 19.91
C LYS A 72 13.67 -0.91 20.38
N ARG A 73 14.75 -1.62 20.73
CA ARG A 73 16.01 -1.02 21.21
C ARG A 73 16.71 -0.14 20.18
N THR A 74 16.61 -0.49 18.90
CA THR A 74 17.27 0.23 17.79
C THR A 74 16.29 1.00 16.93
N ALA A 75 14.99 0.98 17.28
CA ALA A 75 13.90 1.50 16.47
C ALA A 75 13.92 1.01 15.01
N GLN A 76 14.47 -0.18 14.76
CA GLN A 76 14.58 -0.75 13.42
C GLN A 76 13.31 -1.52 13.07
N PHE A 77 12.71 -1.17 11.94
CA PHE A 77 11.54 -1.84 11.39
C PHE A 77 11.92 -2.57 10.10
N GLU A 78 11.58 -3.85 10.04
CA GLU A 78 11.88 -4.69 8.88
C GLU A 78 10.63 -5.39 8.37
N ILE A 79 10.20 -5.04 7.16
CA ILE A 79 9.15 -5.74 6.42
C ILE A 79 9.73 -7.08 5.93
N LYS A 80 9.06 -8.17 6.28
CA LYS A 80 9.47 -9.55 5.98
C LYS A 80 8.68 -10.18 4.84
N GLY A 81 7.41 -9.81 4.68
CA GLY A 81 6.49 -10.43 3.73
C GLY A 81 5.05 -9.88 3.82
N GLY A 82 4.08 -10.72 3.49
CA GLY A 82 2.67 -10.38 3.24
C GLY A 82 1.76 -10.29 4.48
N PHE A 83 2.32 -10.16 5.69
CA PHE A 83 1.54 -9.87 6.91
C PHE A 83 0.40 -10.86 7.24
N PHE A 84 0.64 -12.15 7.06
CA PHE A 84 -0.28 -13.20 7.52
C PHE A 84 0.00 -13.67 8.95
N LEU A 85 1.25 -13.56 9.36
CA LEU A 85 1.71 -13.84 10.73
C LEU A 85 2.31 -12.58 11.33
N GLU A 86 1.98 -12.29 12.57
CA GLU A 86 2.59 -11.21 13.33
C GLU A 86 3.07 -11.67 14.71
N ARG A 87 4.01 -10.91 15.29
CA ARG A 87 4.58 -11.24 16.59
C ARG A 87 3.82 -10.54 17.71
N ILE A 88 3.17 -11.33 18.56
CA ILE A 88 2.46 -10.89 19.76
C ILE A 88 3.07 -11.61 20.96
N ASP A 89 3.49 -10.84 21.98
CA ASP A 89 4.09 -11.38 23.22
C ASP A 89 5.22 -12.41 22.99
N GLY A 90 5.99 -12.21 21.93
CA GLY A 90 7.13 -13.05 21.57
C GLY A 90 6.80 -14.25 20.68
N CYS A 91 5.52 -14.57 20.46
CA CYS A 91 5.09 -15.69 19.63
C CYS A 91 4.43 -15.21 18.33
N LEU A 92 4.35 -16.08 17.32
CA LEU A 92 3.77 -15.76 16.00
C LEU A 92 2.31 -16.16 15.94
N HIS A 93 1.42 -15.21 15.67
CA HIS A 93 -0.03 -15.43 15.63
C HIS A 93 -0.55 -15.13 14.22
N LEU A 94 -1.63 -15.82 13.82
CA LEU A 94 -2.33 -15.50 12.57
C LEU A 94 -3.04 -14.15 12.70
N THR A 95 -2.88 -13.30 11.68
CA THR A 95 -3.63 -12.04 11.61
C THR A 95 -5.11 -12.31 11.32
N GLU A 96 -5.97 -11.31 11.56
CA GLU A 96 -7.39 -11.43 11.22
C GLU A 96 -7.61 -11.69 9.72
N ASP A 97 -6.80 -11.06 8.87
CA ASP A 97 -6.89 -11.25 7.42
C ASP A 97 -6.43 -12.65 6.99
N ALA A 98 -5.44 -13.22 7.68
CA ALA A 98 -5.07 -14.62 7.47
C ALA A 98 -6.21 -15.57 7.83
N GLN A 99 -6.93 -15.32 8.93
CA GLN A 99 -8.09 -16.13 9.32
C GLN A 99 -9.23 -16.06 8.30
N LYS A 100 -9.53 -14.85 7.81
CA LYS A 100 -10.52 -14.64 6.75
C LYS A 100 -10.13 -15.40 5.49
N LEU A 101 -8.87 -15.30 5.06
CA LEU A 101 -8.34 -16.03 3.91
C LEU A 101 -8.47 -17.55 4.09
N ILE A 102 -8.10 -18.09 5.26
CA ILE A 102 -8.20 -19.53 5.56
C ILE A 102 -9.66 -20.00 5.46
N SER A 103 -10.59 -19.27 6.08
CA SER A 103 -12.01 -19.62 6.06
C SER A 103 -12.58 -19.60 4.64
N SER A 104 -12.25 -18.56 3.87
CA SER A 104 -12.62 -18.43 2.46
C SER A 104 -12.02 -19.54 1.59
N TYR A 105 -10.76 -19.92 1.83
CA TYR A 105 -10.09 -21.03 1.13
C TYR A 105 -10.75 -22.38 1.43
N GLN A 106 -11.05 -22.66 2.71
CA GLN A 106 -11.70 -23.91 3.13
C GLN A 106 -13.12 -24.05 2.57
N ASN A 107 -13.81 -22.93 2.36
CA ASN A 107 -15.13 -22.89 1.74
C ASN A 107 -15.08 -22.79 0.20
N ASN A 108 -13.88 -22.70 -0.38
CA ASN A 108 -13.64 -22.46 -1.80
C ASN A 108 -14.42 -21.25 -2.35
N ASP A 109 -14.35 -20.13 -1.63
CA ASP A 109 -15.16 -18.93 -1.88
C ASP A 109 -14.31 -17.66 -1.92
N GLY A 110 -13.83 -17.26 -3.11
CA GLY A 110 -13.20 -15.97 -3.35
C GLY A 110 -11.85 -15.73 -2.64
N TRP A 111 -11.14 -16.80 -2.29
CA TRP A 111 -9.90 -16.71 -1.52
C TRP A 111 -8.74 -16.12 -2.34
N GLU A 112 -8.77 -16.32 -3.65
CA GLU A 112 -7.80 -15.79 -4.61
C GLU A 112 -7.80 -14.25 -4.60
N VAL A 113 -9.00 -13.67 -4.53
CA VAL A 113 -9.21 -12.22 -4.41
C VAL A 113 -8.68 -11.72 -3.07
N LEU A 114 -8.96 -12.41 -1.96
CA LEU A 114 -8.45 -12.04 -0.64
C LEU A 114 -6.91 -12.11 -0.58
N LEU A 115 -6.32 -13.15 -1.19
CA LEU A 115 -4.87 -13.28 -1.31
C LEU A 115 -4.28 -12.12 -2.12
N ALA A 116 -4.87 -11.80 -3.28
CA ALA A 116 -4.44 -10.69 -4.11
C ALA A 116 -4.50 -9.35 -3.36
N ARG A 117 -5.60 -9.09 -2.65
CA ARG A 117 -5.78 -7.90 -1.79
C ARG A 117 -4.71 -7.80 -0.71
N GLN A 118 -4.34 -8.91 -0.08
CA GLN A 118 -3.28 -8.93 0.92
C GLN A 118 -1.93 -8.52 0.32
N LEU A 119 -1.60 -9.06 -0.87
CA LEU A 119 -0.36 -8.70 -1.56
C LEU A 119 -0.34 -7.21 -1.94
N LEU A 120 -1.45 -6.66 -2.41
CA LEU A 120 -1.58 -5.23 -2.68
C LEU A 120 -1.46 -4.38 -1.41
N ARG A 121 -1.87 -4.86 -0.24
CA ARG A 121 -1.78 -4.08 1.00
C ARG A 121 -0.38 -4.09 1.59
N PHE A 122 0.30 -5.25 1.52
CA PHE A 122 1.51 -5.49 2.32
C PHE A 122 2.79 -5.73 1.54
N SER A 123 2.76 -5.85 0.21
CA SER A 123 3.99 -6.00 -0.58
C SER A 123 4.42 -4.70 -1.27
N PRO A 124 5.49 -4.01 -0.82
CA PRO A 124 5.92 -2.77 -1.46
C PRO A 124 6.31 -2.91 -2.93
N ARG A 125 6.92 -4.04 -3.30
CA ARG A 125 7.31 -4.31 -4.69
C ARG A 125 6.11 -4.59 -5.59
N VAL A 126 5.08 -5.27 -5.09
CA VAL A 126 3.84 -5.46 -5.87
C VAL A 126 3.09 -4.14 -5.99
N ARG A 127 3.01 -3.38 -4.90
CA ARG A 127 2.32 -2.08 -4.86
C ARG A 127 2.87 -1.08 -5.87
N VAL A 128 4.19 -0.93 -5.96
CA VAL A 128 4.76 0.05 -6.91
C VAL A 128 4.41 -0.29 -8.36
N ILE A 129 4.40 -1.58 -8.71
CA ILE A 129 4.03 -2.04 -10.06
C ILE A 129 2.57 -1.69 -10.36
N VAL A 130 1.67 -2.05 -9.47
CA VAL A 130 0.23 -1.81 -9.66
C VAL A 130 -0.08 -0.31 -9.63
N HIS A 131 0.61 0.46 -8.78
CA HIS A 131 0.52 1.91 -8.77
C HIS A 131 0.88 2.50 -10.14
N MET A 132 1.98 2.09 -10.75
CA MET A 132 2.35 2.57 -12.09
C MET A 132 1.28 2.25 -13.14
N LEU A 133 0.70 1.06 -13.10
CA LEU A 133 -0.35 0.66 -14.05
C LEU A 133 -1.65 1.46 -13.87
N LEU A 134 -2.04 1.74 -12.62
CA LEU A 134 -3.20 2.58 -12.31
C LEU A 134 -3.04 4.01 -12.85
N HIS A 135 -1.80 4.51 -12.94
CA HIS A 135 -1.49 5.87 -13.38
C HIS A 135 -1.12 5.95 -14.87
N GLY A 136 -1.73 5.09 -15.69
CA GLY A 136 -1.59 5.10 -17.16
C GLY A 136 -0.39 4.31 -17.67
N GLY A 137 0.32 3.58 -16.80
CA GLY A 137 1.33 2.62 -17.21
C GLY A 137 0.72 1.36 -17.84
N TYR A 138 1.50 0.69 -18.68
CA TYR A 138 1.14 -0.60 -19.27
C TYR A 138 2.37 -1.48 -19.44
N PHE A 139 2.15 -2.80 -19.50
CA PHE A 139 3.20 -3.74 -19.80
C PHE A 139 3.45 -3.87 -21.29
N ILE A 140 4.72 -3.95 -21.65
CA ILE A 140 5.21 -4.43 -22.94
C ILE A 140 5.77 -5.83 -22.69
N THR A 141 5.13 -6.84 -23.28
CA THR A 141 5.47 -8.25 -23.05
C THR A 141 6.42 -8.81 -24.12
N ASP A 142 6.52 -8.15 -25.27
CA ASP A 142 7.24 -8.64 -26.46
C ASP A 142 6.81 -10.09 -26.83
N GLY A 143 5.52 -10.42 -26.64
CA GLY A 143 4.94 -11.75 -26.88
C GLY A 143 5.28 -12.81 -25.84
N ALA A 144 5.92 -12.44 -24.73
CA ALA A 144 6.24 -13.36 -23.64
C ALA A 144 5.03 -13.54 -22.70
N SER A 145 4.70 -14.79 -22.35
CA SER A 145 3.72 -15.07 -21.29
C SER A 145 4.21 -14.63 -19.91
N VAL A 146 3.29 -14.59 -18.94
CA VAL A 146 3.58 -14.25 -17.54
C VAL A 146 4.62 -15.19 -16.90
N ASP A 147 4.75 -16.43 -17.37
CA ASP A 147 5.82 -17.34 -16.91
C ASP A 147 7.23 -16.78 -17.20
N PHE A 148 7.35 -15.88 -18.17
CA PHE A 148 8.58 -15.21 -18.55
C PHE A 148 8.56 -13.71 -18.22
N ILE A 149 7.93 -13.30 -17.10
CA ILE A 149 7.85 -11.88 -16.68
C ILE A 149 9.19 -11.14 -16.68
N GLY A 150 10.34 -11.82 -16.62
CA GLY A 150 11.64 -11.18 -16.70
C GLY A 150 11.90 -10.41 -18.00
N LYS A 151 11.10 -10.66 -19.05
CA LYS A 151 11.10 -9.92 -20.31
C LYS A 151 10.13 -8.73 -20.31
N TRP A 152 9.16 -8.71 -19.41
CA TRP A 152 8.15 -7.67 -19.34
C TRP A 152 8.75 -6.34 -18.90
N LYS A 153 8.28 -5.27 -19.52
CA LYS A 153 8.67 -3.89 -19.23
C LYS A 153 7.42 -3.10 -18.88
N ILE A 154 7.54 -2.08 -18.04
CA ILE A 154 6.45 -1.12 -17.82
C ILE A 154 6.80 0.14 -18.61
N ASN A 155 5.90 0.56 -19.50
CA ASN A 155 5.97 1.88 -20.11
C ASN A 155 4.97 2.82 -19.44
N ILE A 156 5.44 4.00 -19.04
CA ILE A 156 4.59 5.09 -18.54
C ILE A 156 5.19 6.41 -19.01
N ASN A 157 4.35 7.28 -19.60
CA ASN A 157 4.77 8.58 -20.13
C ASN A 157 5.99 8.51 -21.07
N GLY A 158 6.08 7.46 -21.90
CA GLY A 158 7.17 7.25 -22.85
C GLY A 158 8.48 6.71 -22.25
N VAL A 159 8.54 6.52 -20.92
CA VAL A 159 9.71 5.94 -20.24
C VAL A 159 9.47 4.45 -20.00
N SER A 160 10.47 3.62 -20.35
CA SER A 160 10.42 2.17 -20.18
C SER A 160 11.26 1.72 -18.98
N TYR A 161 10.66 0.91 -18.12
CA TYR A 161 11.25 0.34 -16.91
C TYR A 161 11.27 -1.19 -16.98
N HIS A 162 12.28 -1.82 -16.39
CA HIS A 162 12.49 -3.27 -16.37
C HIS A 162 12.42 -3.82 -14.93
N PRO A 163 11.28 -3.73 -14.24
CA PRO A 163 11.16 -4.10 -12.82
C PRO A 163 11.41 -5.58 -12.53
N PHE A 164 11.28 -6.43 -13.56
CA PHE A 164 11.41 -7.88 -13.43
C PHE A 164 12.70 -8.44 -14.02
N ALA A 165 13.60 -7.60 -14.55
CA ALA A 165 14.81 -8.09 -15.20
C ALA A 165 15.66 -8.94 -14.24
N SER A 166 16.07 -10.13 -14.69
CA SER A 166 16.89 -11.04 -13.87
C SER A 166 18.30 -10.51 -13.64
N ASN A 167 18.79 -9.61 -14.49
CA ASN A 167 20.07 -8.93 -14.30
C ASN A 167 19.88 -7.74 -13.35
N PRO A 168 20.45 -7.77 -12.13
CA PRO A 168 20.27 -6.69 -11.15
C PRO A 168 20.71 -5.31 -11.65
N LYS A 169 21.71 -5.23 -12.55
CA LYS A 169 22.19 -3.96 -13.11
C LYS A 169 21.19 -3.32 -14.09
N LYS A 170 20.24 -4.10 -14.60
CA LYS A 170 19.20 -3.66 -15.53
C LYS A 170 17.82 -3.60 -14.86
N ASN A 171 17.72 -4.01 -13.60
CA ASN A 171 16.44 -4.11 -12.92
C ASN A 171 16.12 -2.78 -12.22
N ASP A 172 15.02 -2.15 -12.64
CA ASP A 172 14.63 -0.82 -12.18
C ASP A 172 13.89 -0.81 -10.83
N MET A 173 13.65 -1.97 -10.18
CA MET A 173 12.81 -2.05 -8.99
C MET A 173 13.29 -1.16 -7.83
N ASN A 174 14.59 -1.11 -7.53
CA ASN A 174 15.08 -0.24 -6.44
C ASN A 174 14.88 1.25 -6.76
N ARG A 175 15.06 1.65 -8.03
CA ARG A 175 14.77 3.01 -8.49
C ARG A 175 13.28 3.32 -8.36
N LEU A 176 12.41 2.39 -8.74
CA LEU A 176 10.96 2.53 -8.62
C LEU A 176 10.52 2.62 -7.15
N LEU A 177 11.08 1.79 -6.27
CA LEU A 177 10.85 1.85 -4.83
C LEU A 177 11.30 3.17 -4.22
N GLU A 178 12.32 3.84 -4.76
CA GLU A 178 12.72 5.16 -4.27
C GLU A 178 11.80 6.26 -4.83
N GLN A 179 11.51 6.22 -6.14
CA GLN A 179 10.67 7.21 -6.82
C GLN A 179 9.23 7.23 -6.29
N PHE A 180 8.68 6.06 -5.95
CA PHE A 180 7.32 5.88 -5.46
C PHE A 180 7.34 5.30 -4.04
N LYS A 181 8.31 5.71 -3.21
CA LYS A 181 8.56 5.10 -1.91
C LYS A 181 7.35 5.07 -1.01
N VAL A 182 6.48 6.07 -1.13
CA VAL A 182 5.36 6.20 -0.23
C VAL A 182 4.15 5.40 -0.69
N GLU A 183 3.91 5.36 -1.99
CA GLU A 183 2.91 4.52 -2.63
C GLU A 183 3.25 3.04 -2.46
N ALA A 184 4.55 2.72 -2.63
CA ALA A 184 5.10 1.41 -2.33
C ALA A 184 4.91 1.05 -0.85
N LEU A 185 5.13 1.99 0.09
CA LEU A 185 5.00 1.68 1.50
C LEU A 185 3.59 1.25 1.89
N GLY A 186 2.51 1.83 1.37
CA GLY A 186 1.18 1.40 1.85
C GLY A 186 0.66 2.19 3.06
N SER A 187 -0.63 2.48 3.06
CA SER A 187 -1.33 3.09 4.21
C SER A 187 -1.32 2.16 5.42
N GLU A 188 -1.39 0.85 5.20
CA GLU A 188 -1.34 -0.17 6.25
C GLU A 188 0.01 -0.22 6.97
N TRP A 189 1.12 -0.25 6.22
CA TRP A 189 2.44 -0.20 6.84
C TRP A 189 2.66 1.13 7.57
N MET A 190 2.19 2.25 7.03
CA MET A 190 2.23 3.52 7.75
C MET A 190 1.44 3.48 9.06
N ARG A 191 0.25 2.87 9.07
CA ARG A 191 -0.56 2.69 10.27
C ARG A 191 0.21 1.88 11.32
N ILE A 192 0.76 0.73 10.92
CA ILE A 192 1.56 -0.14 11.80
C ILE A 192 2.79 0.62 12.33
N LEU A 193 3.47 1.39 11.50
CA LEU A 193 4.60 2.22 11.95
C LEU A 193 4.18 3.24 13.01
N ARG A 194 3.04 3.91 12.84
CA ARG A 194 2.49 4.84 13.83
C ARG A 194 2.14 4.15 15.15
N GLU A 195 1.54 2.96 15.09
CA GLU A 195 1.24 2.13 16.28
C GLU A 195 2.52 1.68 17.01
N LYS A 196 3.64 1.57 16.31
CA LYS A 196 4.97 1.33 16.89
C LYS A 196 5.73 2.61 17.22
N GLU A 197 5.05 3.76 17.20
CA GLU A 197 5.61 5.09 17.50
C GLU A 197 6.79 5.46 16.59
N LEU A 198 6.86 4.87 15.39
CA LEU A 198 7.86 5.15 14.37
C LEU A 198 7.35 6.23 13.41
N ARG A 199 7.86 7.44 13.56
CA ARG A 199 7.63 8.54 12.62
C ARG A 199 8.67 8.52 11.51
N LEU A 200 8.26 8.55 10.24
CA LEU A 200 9.15 8.70 9.10
C LEU A 200 9.42 10.20 8.83
N ASP A 201 10.67 10.56 8.56
CA ASP A 201 11.10 11.86 8.06
C ASP A 201 10.93 11.91 6.54
N GLU A 202 10.90 13.09 5.89
CA GLU A 202 10.73 13.20 4.42
C GLU A 202 11.81 12.43 3.63
N ASP A 203 13.03 12.37 4.19
CA ASP A 203 14.20 11.72 3.61
C ASP A 203 14.29 10.21 3.89
N TRP A 204 13.21 9.57 4.35
CA TRP A 204 13.24 8.12 4.61
C TRP A 204 13.41 7.31 3.31
N SER A 205 13.98 6.11 3.40
CA SER A 205 14.16 5.21 2.25
C SER A 205 14.06 3.73 2.61
N PHE A 206 13.88 2.89 1.59
CA PHE A 206 13.99 1.44 1.73
C PHE A 206 15.44 0.97 1.66
N ILE A 207 15.84 0.14 2.61
CA ILE A 207 17.14 -0.55 2.60
C ILE A 207 16.92 -2.07 2.72
N GLY A 208 17.82 -2.89 2.20
CA GLY A 208 17.83 -4.31 2.47
C GLY A 208 18.20 -4.63 3.93
N SER A 209 17.95 -5.87 4.35
CA SER A 209 18.28 -6.36 5.71
C SER A 209 19.75 -6.14 6.11
N GLY A 210 20.66 -6.11 5.13
CA GLY A 210 22.10 -5.87 5.34
C GLY A 210 22.51 -4.39 5.36
N GLY A 211 21.57 -3.44 5.36
CA GLY A 211 21.87 -2.00 5.40
C GLY A 211 22.28 -1.36 4.07
N LYS A 212 22.15 -2.10 2.96
CA LYS A 212 22.41 -1.62 1.58
C LYS A 212 21.09 -1.47 0.84
N GLU A 213 21.11 -1.30 -0.47
CA GLU A 213 19.88 -1.37 -1.27
C GLU A 213 19.12 -2.70 -1.07
N PRO A 214 17.78 -2.69 -1.22
CA PRO A 214 16.99 -3.92 -1.21
C PRO A 214 17.52 -4.93 -2.23
N ALA A 215 17.53 -6.20 -1.84
CA ALA A 215 18.07 -7.25 -2.70
C ALA A 215 17.16 -7.50 -3.93
N LEU A 216 17.79 -7.60 -5.10
CA LEU A 216 17.15 -7.92 -6.38
C LEU A 216 17.39 -9.38 -6.81
N THR A 217 18.21 -10.13 -6.06
CA THR A 217 18.51 -11.53 -6.35
C THR A 217 17.24 -12.38 -6.34
N ASN A 218 17.00 -13.13 -7.42
CA ASN A 218 15.80 -13.96 -7.63
C ASN A 218 14.47 -13.19 -7.63
N LEU A 219 14.50 -11.85 -7.71
CA LEU A 219 13.28 -11.04 -7.68
C LEU A 219 12.30 -11.44 -8.80
N THR A 220 12.80 -11.71 -10.00
CA THR A 220 11.99 -12.20 -11.13
C THR A 220 11.19 -13.45 -10.78
N ALA A 221 11.79 -14.41 -10.06
CA ALA A 221 11.12 -15.64 -9.70
C ALA A 221 10.01 -15.39 -8.66
N PHE A 222 10.28 -14.54 -7.66
CA PHE A 222 9.29 -14.20 -6.65
C PHE A 222 8.15 -13.35 -7.21
N MET A 223 8.46 -12.32 -8.01
CA MET A 223 7.42 -11.44 -8.58
C MET A 223 6.52 -12.14 -9.60
N ARG A 224 6.93 -13.31 -10.13
CA ARG A 224 6.08 -14.08 -11.04
C ARG A 224 4.77 -14.50 -10.38
N ALA A 225 4.84 -14.96 -9.12
CA ALA A 225 3.69 -15.42 -8.36
C ALA A 225 2.55 -14.40 -8.26
N PRO A 226 2.76 -13.18 -7.73
CA PRO A 226 1.69 -12.17 -7.69
C PRO A 226 1.19 -11.79 -9.08
N MET A 227 2.07 -11.74 -10.10
CA MET A 227 1.63 -11.41 -11.46
C MET A 227 0.75 -12.50 -12.07
N GLN A 228 1.05 -13.77 -11.82
CA GLN A 228 0.21 -14.90 -12.24
C GLN A 228 -1.14 -14.91 -11.54
N LEU A 229 -1.19 -14.59 -10.24
CA LEU A 229 -2.45 -14.48 -9.53
C LEU A 229 -3.32 -13.35 -10.11
N PHE A 230 -2.72 -12.21 -10.44
CA PHE A 230 -3.45 -11.09 -11.04
C PHE A 230 -3.92 -11.41 -12.47
N ASP A 231 -3.11 -12.11 -13.25
CA ASP A 231 -3.50 -12.63 -14.56
C ASP A 231 -4.68 -13.62 -14.44
N TYR A 232 -4.62 -14.55 -13.48
CA TYR A 232 -5.70 -15.50 -13.19
C TYR A 232 -7.02 -14.84 -12.80
N LEU A 233 -6.95 -13.68 -12.12
CA LEU A 233 -8.13 -12.90 -11.72
C LEU A 233 -8.67 -11.98 -12.83
N ASP A 234 -8.16 -12.08 -14.06
CA ASP A 234 -8.47 -11.20 -15.19
C ASP A 234 -8.19 -9.71 -14.89
N TRP A 235 -7.22 -9.43 -14.02
CA TRP A 235 -6.79 -8.05 -13.74
C TRP A 235 -5.92 -7.49 -14.86
N PHE A 236 -5.46 -8.33 -15.79
CA PHE A 236 -4.69 -7.92 -16.95
C PHE A 236 -5.51 -8.11 -18.23
N VAL A 237 -5.50 -7.11 -19.10
CA VAL A 237 -6.18 -7.13 -20.40
C VAL A 237 -5.19 -6.75 -21.48
N GLU A 238 -5.07 -7.62 -22.49
CA GLU A 238 -4.21 -7.38 -23.65
C GLU A 238 -4.99 -6.66 -24.75
N ASN A 239 -4.37 -5.64 -25.35
CA ASN A 239 -4.91 -4.97 -26.53
C ASN A 239 -4.43 -5.63 -27.84
N SER A 240 -4.96 -5.19 -28.98
CA SER A 240 -4.59 -5.69 -30.30
C SER A 240 -3.12 -5.47 -30.70
N GLU A 241 -2.38 -4.64 -29.97
CA GLU A 241 -0.96 -4.35 -30.21
C GLU A 241 -0.04 -5.17 -29.27
N GLY A 242 -0.59 -6.08 -28.47
CA GLY A 242 0.16 -6.90 -27.51
C GLY A 242 0.61 -6.14 -26.26
N LYS A 243 0.01 -4.98 -25.97
CA LYS A 243 0.21 -4.23 -24.72
C LYS A 243 -0.77 -4.75 -23.69
N VAL A 244 -0.28 -5.00 -22.47
CA VAL A 244 -1.10 -5.49 -21.37
C VAL A 244 -1.37 -4.37 -20.37
N PHE A 245 -2.64 -4.07 -20.15
CA PHE A 245 -3.13 -3.02 -19.26
C PHE A 245 -3.75 -3.64 -18.01
N LEU A 246 -3.85 -2.83 -16.96
CA LEU A 246 -4.62 -3.19 -15.79
C LEU A 246 -6.12 -2.99 -16.07
N ASN A 247 -6.92 -4.02 -15.84
CA ASN A 247 -8.37 -3.98 -15.87
C ASN A 247 -8.89 -3.26 -14.62
N GLN A 248 -8.95 -1.93 -14.68
CA GLN A 248 -9.31 -1.11 -13.52
C GLN A 248 -10.74 -1.40 -13.03
N GLU A 249 -11.67 -1.70 -13.92
CA GLU A 249 -13.06 -2.03 -13.55
C GLU A 249 -13.13 -3.34 -12.78
N LYS A 250 -12.50 -4.41 -13.29
CA LYS A 250 -12.44 -5.71 -12.61
C LYS A 250 -11.73 -5.61 -11.27
N MET A 251 -10.60 -4.92 -11.23
CA MET A 251 -9.85 -4.74 -9.99
C MET A 251 -10.63 -3.89 -8.97
N ALA A 252 -11.35 -2.85 -9.40
CA ALA A 252 -12.19 -2.05 -8.52
C ALA A 252 -13.34 -2.88 -7.91
N TYR A 253 -13.94 -3.77 -8.70
CA TYR A 253 -14.95 -4.72 -8.25
C TYR A 253 -14.39 -5.75 -7.25
N ASP A 254 -13.21 -6.33 -7.53
CA ASP A 254 -12.63 -7.38 -6.69
C ASP A 254 -12.04 -6.85 -5.38
N VAL A 255 -11.44 -5.66 -5.40
CA VAL A 255 -10.71 -5.13 -4.24
C VAL A 255 -11.64 -4.43 -3.24
N ASP A 256 -12.82 -3.95 -3.68
CA ASP A 256 -13.76 -3.09 -2.94
C ASP A 256 -13.02 -2.03 -2.13
N ASP A 257 -12.98 -0.78 -2.64
CA ASP A 257 -12.16 0.33 -2.13
C ASP A 257 -10.69 0.31 -2.61
N LEU A 258 -10.50 0.06 -3.91
CA LEU A 258 -9.22 0.29 -4.60
C LEU A 258 -8.65 1.70 -4.34
N GLY A 259 -9.57 2.66 -4.14
CA GLY A 259 -9.33 3.99 -3.61
C GLY A 259 -8.46 3.94 -2.38
N SER A 260 -8.88 3.40 -1.24
CA SER A 260 -8.08 3.38 0.00
C SER A 260 -6.77 2.60 -0.06
N VAL A 261 -6.69 1.59 -0.94
CA VAL A 261 -5.46 0.79 -1.12
C VAL A 261 -4.35 1.63 -1.76
N PHE A 262 -4.68 2.54 -2.68
CA PHE A 262 -3.71 3.37 -3.41
C PHE A 262 -3.81 4.87 -3.15
N THR A 263 -4.83 5.34 -2.42
CA THR A 263 -4.86 6.68 -1.81
C THR A 263 -4.04 6.64 -0.53
N ILE A 264 -2.74 6.62 -0.75
CA ILE A 264 -1.83 7.21 0.21
C ILE A 264 -1.64 8.60 -0.32
N SER A 265 -1.95 9.61 0.47
CA SER A 265 -1.43 10.96 0.28
C SER A 265 -0.11 10.99 1.04
N PRO A 266 1.03 10.78 0.36
CA PRO A 266 2.32 10.49 0.97
C PRO A 266 2.89 11.53 1.93
N THR A 267 2.44 12.76 1.75
CA THR A 267 3.04 13.95 2.36
C THR A 267 2.02 15.08 2.38
N GLU A 268 1.09 15.11 1.41
CA GLU A 268 -0.01 16.08 1.39
C GLU A 268 -0.96 15.88 2.58
N SER A 269 -1.54 14.71 2.88
CA SER A 269 -2.59 14.66 3.93
C SER A 269 -2.15 14.94 5.37
N VAL A 270 -0.86 14.84 5.71
CA VAL A 270 -0.41 15.16 7.08
C VAL A 270 -0.07 16.64 7.22
N ASP A 271 0.66 17.25 6.27
CA ASP A 271 0.91 18.70 6.30
C ASP A 271 -0.33 19.51 5.89
N GLU A 272 -1.13 19.03 4.94
CA GLU A 272 -2.38 19.65 4.52
C GLU A 272 -3.43 19.59 5.62
N LEU A 273 -3.65 18.42 6.25
CA LEU A 273 -4.60 18.33 7.36
C LEU A 273 -4.09 19.07 8.60
N HIS A 274 -2.77 19.11 8.82
CA HIS A 274 -2.17 19.96 9.85
C HIS A 274 -2.39 21.44 9.54
N THR A 275 -2.12 21.88 8.30
CA THR A 275 -2.38 23.24 7.83
C THR A 275 -3.87 23.58 7.97
N LEU A 276 -4.77 22.65 7.65
CA LEU A 276 -6.21 22.82 7.84
C LEU A 276 -6.54 22.94 9.33
N LYS A 277 -6.04 22.04 10.19
CA LYS A 277 -6.26 22.08 11.65
C LYS A 277 -5.72 23.37 12.27
N GLU A 278 -4.55 23.83 11.86
CA GLU A 278 -3.94 25.10 12.29
C GLU A 278 -4.76 26.30 11.82
N THR A 279 -5.15 26.32 10.55
CA THR A 279 -5.93 27.42 9.98
C THR A 279 -7.32 27.49 10.60
N ILE A 280 -7.97 26.33 10.82
CA ILE A 280 -9.22 26.24 11.58
C ILE A 280 -9.00 26.77 12.99
N HIS A 281 -7.94 26.36 13.68
CA HIS A 281 -7.67 26.85 15.04
C HIS A 281 -7.47 28.37 15.10
N LEU A 282 -6.78 28.95 14.11
CA LEU A 282 -6.53 30.39 14.01
C LEU A 282 -7.77 31.22 13.65
N LEU A 283 -8.69 30.64 12.85
CA LEU A 283 -9.83 31.36 12.30
C LEU A 283 -11.17 31.00 12.97
N SER A 284 -11.19 30.00 13.86
CA SER A 284 -12.41 29.61 14.57
C SER A 284 -12.78 30.65 15.63
N ASP A 285 -14.08 30.87 15.79
CA ASP A 285 -14.62 31.54 16.96
C ASP A 285 -14.69 30.60 18.18
N ASP A 286 -15.07 31.13 19.34
CA ASP A 286 -15.21 30.36 20.59
C ASP A 286 -16.24 29.21 20.50
N ARG A 287 -17.08 29.19 19.46
CA ARG A 287 -18.10 28.16 19.20
C ARG A 287 -17.60 27.09 18.21
N GLY A 288 -16.40 27.27 17.66
CA GLY A 288 -15.76 26.38 16.69
C GLY A 288 -16.22 26.60 15.25
N PHE A 289 -16.85 27.73 14.92
CA PHE A 289 -17.17 28.11 13.54
C PHE A 289 -16.01 28.89 12.92
N PHE A 290 -15.65 28.55 11.68
CA PHE A 290 -14.62 29.26 10.93
C PHE A 290 -15.08 29.59 9.50
N PRO A 291 -14.53 30.66 8.87
CA PRO A 291 -14.85 31.04 7.50
C PRO A 291 -14.17 30.12 6.49
N LEU A 292 -14.97 29.54 5.59
CA LEU A 292 -14.54 28.46 4.71
C LEU A 292 -13.55 28.91 3.63
N GLU A 293 -13.86 29.97 2.89
CA GLU A 293 -12.97 30.47 1.82
C GLU A 293 -11.61 30.93 2.36
N PRO A 294 -11.53 31.77 3.42
CA PRO A 294 -10.25 32.15 4.01
C PRO A 294 -9.43 30.96 4.53
N ALA A 295 -10.09 29.95 5.12
CA ALA A 295 -9.39 28.76 5.59
C ALA A 295 -8.79 27.94 4.44
N LEU A 296 -9.54 27.78 3.35
CA LEU A 296 -9.11 26.99 2.20
C LEU A 296 -8.19 27.75 1.23
N GLU A 297 -8.13 29.08 1.30
CA GLU A 297 -7.19 29.89 0.53
C GLU A 297 -5.73 29.59 0.90
N GLN A 298 -5.43 29.46 2.19
CA GLN A 298 -4.08 29.09 2.63
C GLN A 298 -3.68 27.69 2.16
N LEU A 299 -4.64 26.75 2.19
CA LEU A 299 -4.47 25.40 1.67
C LEU A 299 -4.22 25.39 0.17
N LEU A 300 -5.01 26.17 -0.58
CA LEU A 300 -4.86 26.32 -2.03
C LEU A 300 -3.45 26.80 -2.40
N ILE A 301 -2.99 27.87 -1.74
CA ILE A 301 -1.67 28.46 -2.01
C ILE A 301 -0.54 27.48 -1.68
N LYS A 302 -0.63 26.79 -0.55
CA LYS A 302 0.45 25.94 -0.04
C LYS A 302 0.51 24.57 -0.71
N HIS A 303 -0.63 23.96 -1.01
CA HIS A 303 -0.74 22.56 -1.41
C HIS A 303 -1.25 22.36 -2.85
N TYR A 304 -1.90 23.36 -3.45
CA TYR A 304 -2.46 23.24 -4.81
C TYR A 304 -2.00 24.38 -5.74
N PRO A 305 -0.69 24.64 -5.89
CA PRO A 305 -0.17 25.79 -6.64
C PRO A 305 -0.50 25.75 -8.15
N THR A 306 -0.88 24.58 -8.68
CA THR A 306 -1.26 24.38 -10.08
C THR A 306 -2.77 24.49 -10.33
N TRP A 307 -3.57 24.84 -9.31
CA TRP A 307 -5.02 24.97 -9.46
C TRP A 307 -5.43 26.30 -10.12
N GLU A 308 -5.86 26.24 -11.38
CA GLU A 308 -6.20 27.45 -12.16
C GLU A 308 -7.68 27.83 -12.14
N LYS A 309 -8.56 27.00 -11.56
CA LYS A 309 -10.03 27.20 -11.61
C LYS A 309 -10.55 28.22 -10.57
N GLY A 310 -9.67 28.82 -9.80
CA GLY A 310 -9.96 29.81 -8.76
C GLY A 310 -10.45 29.23 -7.42
N LEU A 311 -10.35 30.05 -6.37
CA LEU A 311 -10.66 29.69 -4.97
C LEU A 311 -12.09 29.18 -4.79
N SER A 312 -13.06 29.85 -5.39
CA SER A 312 -14.47 29.43 -5.31
C SER A 312 -14.67 27.99 -5.77
N ARG A 313 -14.09 27.60 -6.91
CA ARG A 313 -14.19 26.21 -7.41
C ARG A 313 -13.38 25.23 -6.55
N PHE A 314 -12.27 25.70 -5.99
CA PHE A 314 -11.45 24.91 -5.08
C PHE A 314 -12.22 24.56 -3.80
N VAL A 315 -12.93 25.52 -3.20
CA VAL A 315 -13.77 25.27 -2.01
C VAL A 315 -14.79 24.17 -2.25
N ASP A 316 -15.51 24.23 -3.37
CA ASP A 316 -16.51 23.20 -3.70
C ASP A 316 -15.85 21.83 -3.88
N TYR A 317 -14.76 21.78 -4.64
CA TYR A 317 -13.98 20.57 -4.87
C TYR A 317 -13.50 19.96 -3.54
N TYR A 318 -12.89 20.79 -2.70
CA TYR A 318 -12.23 20.36 -1.48
C TYR A 318 -13.20 19.79 -0.46
N VAL A 319 -14.29 20.51 -0.19
CA VAL A 319 -15.29 20.06 0.78
C VAL A 319 -16.03 18.83 0.28
N THR A 320 -16.41 18.79 -1.00
CA THR A 320 -17.08 17.62 -1.59
C THR A 320 -16.20 16.38 -1.48
N ASN A 321 -14.93 16.50 -1.86
CA ASN A 321 -14.00 15.38 -1.80
C ASN A 321 -13.67 14.97 -0.37
N GLY A 322 -13.48 15.93 0.55
CA GLY A 322 -13.20 15.64 1.95
C GLY A 322 -14.33 14.87 2.63
N VAL A 323 -15.58 15.26 2.37
CA VAL A 323 -16.77 14.53 2.87
C VAL A 323 -16.88 13.15 2.21
N ASN A 324 -16.77 13.06 0.88
CA ASN A 324 -16.89 11.79 0.15
C ASN A 324 -15.79 10.78 0.53
N LYS A 325 -14.58 11.26 0.85
CA LYS A 325 -13.45 10.43 1.30
C LYS A 325 -13.47 10.15 2.81
N GLY A 326 -14.47 10.64 3.54
CA GLY A 326 -14.59 10.45 4.99
C GLY A 326 -13.47 11.11 5.80
N ILE A 327 -12.84 12.17 5.29
CA ILE A 327 -11.76 12.90 5.99
C ILE A 327 -12.34 13.73 7.13
N PHE A 328 -13.47 14.39 6.87
CA PHE A 328 -14.21 15.18 7.84
C PHE A 328 -15.70 15.18 7.51
N THR A 329 -16.52 15.52 8.49
CA THR A 329 -17.95 15.78 8.33
C THR A 329 -18.28 17.23 8.68
N VAL A 330 -19.22 17.84 7.96
CA VAL A 330 -19.75 19.15 8.32
C VAL A 330 -20.80 18.94 9.41
N VAL A 331 -20.49 19.35 10.64
CA VAL A 331 -21.35 19.11 11.81
C VAL A 331 -22.25 20.30 12.15
N ALA A 332 -21.93 21.50 11.66
CA ALA A 332 -22.77 22.68 11.75
C ALA A 332 -22.37 23.70 10.68
N HIS A 333 -23.28 24.61 10.33
CA HIS A 333 -23.04 25.71 9.40
C HIS A 333 -23.92 26.93 9.74
N GLU A 334 -23.44 28.13 9.45
CA GLU A 334 -24.21 29.37 9.61
C GLU A 334 -23.83 30.42 8.55
N SER A 335 -24.71 31.41 8.38
CA SER A 335 -24.43 32.56 7.50
C SER A 335 -23.35 33.45 8.09
N GLY A 336 -22.47 33.94 7.21
CA GLY A 336 -21.36 34.80 7.57
C GLY A 336 -21.52 36.22 7.02
N GLN A 337 -20.44 37.00 7.14
CA GLN A 337 -20.36 38.31 6.50
C GLN A 337 -19.84 38.17 5.06
N PRO A 338 -20.08 39.14 4.15
CA PRO A 338 -19.61 39.06 2.77
C PRO A 338 -18.11 38.77 2.61
N ARG A 339 -17.27 39.22 3.55
CA ARG A 339 -15.83 38.94 3.58
C ARG A 339 -15.46 37.47 3.83
N HIS A 340 -16.41 36.64 4.28
CA HIS A 340 -16.19 35.20 4.51
C HIS A 340 -16.39 34.37 3.23
N GLY A 341 -16.60 35.03 2.09
CA GLY A 341 -16.73 34.37 0.80
C GLY A 341 -18.16 34.01 0.42
N ARG A 342 -18.34 33.19 -0.62
CA ARG A 342 -19.68 32.78 -1.09
C ARG A 342 -20.27 31.57 -0.35
N GLY A 343 -19.43 30.86 0.42
CA GLY A 343 -19.78 29.60 1.07
C GLY A 343 -19.76 28.38 0.13
N TYR A 344 -19.84 27.20 0.72
CA TYR A 344 -19.82 25.92 -0.01
C TYR A 344 -20.98 25.82 -1.02
N LEU A 345 -20.69 25.46 -2.27
CA LEU A 345 -21.62 25.40 -3.40
C LEU A 345 -22.37 26.72 -3.68
N GLY A 346 -21.82 27.86 -3.25
CA GLY A 346 -22.48 29.16 -3.43
C GLY A 346 -23.58 29.45 -2.41
N LYS A 347 -23.71 28.64 -1.36
CA LYS A 347 -24.74 28.79 -0.34
C LYS A 347 -24.25 29.66 0.81
N ARG A 348 -24.95 30.76 1.07
CA ARG A 348 -24.58 31.74 2.11
C ARG A 348 -24.60 31.14 3.50
N GLU A 349 -25.50 30.20 3.77
CA GLU A 349 -25.59 29.47 5.03
C GLU A 349 -24.41 28.52 5.29
N TYR A 350 -23.47 28.38 4.35
CA TYR A 350 -22.22 27.64 4.49
C TYR A 350 -20.97 28.55 4.41
N GLN A 351 -21.12 29.85 4.71
CA GLN A 351 -19.98 30.76 4.80
C GLN A 351 -19.13 30.47 6.04
N LEU A 352 -19.78 30.13 7.15
CA LEU A 352 -19.15 29.66 8.37
C LEU A 352 -19.54 28.19 8.58
N ILE A 353 -18.56 27.33 8.85
CA ILE A 353 -18.82 25.91 9.10
C ILE A 353 -18.05 25.42 10.33
N ARG A 354 -18.51 24.28 10.86
CA ARG A 354 -17.78 23.48 11.82
C ARG A 354 -17.56 22.09 11.24
N LEU A 355 -16.32 21.63 11.31
CA LEU A 355 -15.92 20.30 10.84
C LEU A 355 -15.61 19.40 12.03
N ASP A 356 -15.99 18.14 11.92
CA ASP A 356 -15.47 17.05 12.74
C ASP A 356 -14.51 16.22 11.88
N ILE A 357 -13.25 16.11 12.30
CA ILE A 357 -12.16 15.57 11.48
C ILE A 357 -11.83 14.16 11.96
N HIS A 358 -11.99 13.17 11.09
CA HIS A 358 -11.96 11.73 11.42
C HIS A 358 -10.59 11.06 11.18
N ARG A 359 -9.61 11.79 10.63
CA ARG A 359 -8.25 11.31 10.32
C ARG A 359 -7.13 12.11 11.00
#